data_AF-A0A8H9M222-F1
#
_entry.id   AF-A0A8H9M222-F1
#
_cell.length_a   1.000
_cell.length_b   1.000
_cell.length_c   1.000
_cell.angle_alpha   90.00
_cell.angle_beta   90.00
_cell.angle_gamma   90.00
#
_symmetry.space_group_name_H-M   'P 1'
#
loop_
_entity.id
_entity.type
_entity.pdbx_description
1 polymer ?
#
loop_
_entity_poly.entity_id
_entity_poly.type
_entity_poly.pdbx_seq_one_letter_code
_entity_poly.pdbx_strand_id
1 'polypeptide(L)'
;MKTKTSFEEFFSLLSSESAIFVDDQARITIDENADKAQLALMLQGIGYNIDPVRTIKNGLLTISLNATNWERQCPIFSNWETLFADVKAKSLLPEFFYVVSARSSSFDDEQNIKRLDLLCKTRKLLAQLSDHCEPPSGPTKGSRKLVYVIETETSVVKHEFKPVVSWETLGILENVEASLVAIEKLDKVINVGDSQDTERKNVLRSAFSELISGCTEQSAIFQTVLRSAVELLRKYEAHHELFVKRFSVNKVLQEINDQDLKYTSKINEIVSSAQNKALTIPGALIAIGAIMRIDQVIDGIAVAIGMLITTIIVHRSLIVHEATIDHIDRQVEADFQRYNTLNEKAEVRSQANNTRKELTSLLGKASTNSTFIKKCIWGIFIAAILFISSSSYFASTGSKENGAAVPLKVICVDN
;
A
#
# COMPACT_ATOMS: atom_id res chain seq x y z
N MET A 1 -26.72 -2.61 34.62
CA MET A 1 -27.87 -1.68 34.60
C MET A 1 -28.13 -1.06 35.98
N LYS A 2 -28.24 -1.84 37.06
CA LYS A 2 -28.44 -1.28 38.43
C LYS A 2 -27.31 -0.36 38.93
N THR A 3 -26.05 -0.68 38.65
CA THR A 3 -24.88 0.09 39.15
C THR A 3 -24.81 1.53 38.63
N LYS A 4 -25.13 1.76 37.34
CA LYS A 4 -25.10 3.12 36.76
C LYS A 4 -26.13 4.04 37.41
N THR A 5 -27.37 3.56 37.55
CA THR A 5 -28.44 4.31 38.23
C THR A 5 -28.08 4.62 39.68
N SER A 6 -27.46 3.68 40.40
CA SER A 6 -26.98 3.94 41.76
C SER A 6 -25.89 5.02 41.83
N PHE A 7 -24.99 5.10 40.84
CA PHE A 7 -24.01 6.18 40.75
C PHE A 7 -24.63 7.52 40.39
N GLU A 8 -25.61 7.56 39.48
CA GLU A 8 -26.33 8.78 39.11
C GLU A 8 -27.10 9.37 40.30
N GLU A 9 -27.86 8.53 41.01
CA GLU A 9 -28.57 8.91 42.24
C GLU A 9 -27.59 9.40 43.31
N PHE A 10 -26.49 8.68 43.50
CA PHE A 10 -25.48 9.03 44.49
C PHE A 10 -24.80 10.38 44.20
N PHE A 11 -24.37 10.61 42.97
CA PHE A 11 -23.73 11.88 42.59
C PHE A 11 -24.74 13.04 42.60
N SER A 12 -26.01 12.80 42.28
CA SER A 12 -27.06 13.80 42.46
C SER A 12 -27.19 14.25 43.92
N LEU A 13 -27.12 13.32 44.88
CA LEU A 13 -27.11 13.66 46.31
C LEU A 13 -25.88 14.49 46.71
N LEU A 14 -24.70 14.15 46.18
CA LEU A 14 -23.47 14.91 46.43
C LEU A 14 -23.48 16.32 45.82
N SER A 15 -24.15 16.50 44.68
CA SER A 15 -24.30 17.81 44.03
C SER A 15 -25.37 18.70 44.68
N SER A 16 -26.18 18.16 45.58
CA SER A 16 -27.18 18.95 46.31
C SER A 16 -26.52 20.01 47.20
N GLU A 17 -27.22 21.13 47.42
CA GLU A 17 -26.72 22.18 48.33
C GLU A 17 -26.56 21.70 49.79
N SER A 18 -27.23 20.60 50.14
CA SER A 18 -27.17 19.98 51.46
C SER A 18 -25.88 19.19 51.72
N ALA A 19 -25.06 18.95 50.69
CA ALA A 19 -23.81 18.23 50.81
C ALA A 19 -22.64 19.14 51.23
N ILE A 20 -22.00 18.76 52.34
CA ILE A 20 -20.84 19.45 52.93
C ILE A 20 -19.67 18.46 53.01
N PHE A 21 -18.49 18.89 52.57
CA PHE A 21 -17.27 18.08 52.58
C PHE A 21 -16.31 18.60 53.65
N VAL A 22 -15.98 17.76 54.65
CA VAL A 22 -15.11 18.10 55.78
C VAL A 22 -14.26 16.89 56.15
N ASP A 23 -12.94 17.07 56.33
CA ASP A 23 -12.01 16.07 56.89
C ASP A 23 -12.23 14.63 56.37
N ASP A 24 -12.16 14.45 55.05
CA ASP A 24 -12.35 13.18 54.35
C ASP A 24 -13.74 12.53 54.52
N GLN A 25 -14.76 13.35 54.77
CA GLN A 25 -16.16 12.93 54.83
C GLN A 25 -17.05 13.82 53.97
N ALA A 26 -17.98 13.20 53.26
CA ALA A 26 -19.15 13.89 52.72
C ALA A 26 -20.32 13.72 53.70
N ARG A 27 -20.93 14.84 54.09
CA ARG A 27 -22.07 14.90 55.00
C ARG A 27 -23.25 15.50 54.26
N ILE A 28 -24.37 14.78 54.21
CA ILE A 28 -25.56 15.17 53.45
C ILE A 28 -26.75 15.13 54.40
N THR A 29 -27.47 16.24 54.51
CA THR A 29 -28.73 16.27 55.26
C THR A 29 -29.80 15.56 54.46
N ILE A 30 -30.43 14.55 55.07
CA ILE A 30 -31.51 13.76 54.48
C ILE A 30 -32.81 13.99 55.24
N ASP A 31 -33.94 13.94 54.54
CA ASP A 31 -35.27 14.00 55.16
C ASP A 31 -35.43 12.82 56.15
N GLU A 32 -36.07 13.08 57.29
CA GLU A 32 -36.40 12.04 58.29
C GLU A 32 -37.28 10.93 57.70
N ASN A 33 -38.03 11.23 56.63
CA ASN A 33 -38.86 10.27 55.88
C ASN A 33 -38.12 9.51 54.77
N ALA A 34 -36.82 9.74 54.57
CA ALA A 34 -36.05 9.06 53.54
C ALA A 34 -35.98 7.54 53.79
N ASP A 35 -36.17 6.74 52.73
CA ASP A 35 -36.05 5.29 52.81
C ASP A 35 -34.57 4.87 53.04
N LYS A 36 -34.27 4.60 54.31
CA LYS A 36 -32.93 4.19 54.76
C LYS A 36 -32.49 2.86 54.12
N ALA A 37 -33.42 1.95 53.82
CA ALA A 37 -33.08 0.69 53.19
C ALA A 37 -32.71 0.91 51.72
N GLN A 38 -33.43 1.77 51.01
CA GLN A 38 -33.09 2.14 49.64
C GLN A 38 -31.74 2.87 49.55
N LEU A 39 -31.47 3.83 50.46
CA LEU A 39 -30.17 4.50 50.53
C LEU A 39 -29.02 3.52 50.82
N ALA A 40 -29.24 2.57 51.71
CA ALA A 40 -28.25 1.53 52.00
C ALA A 40 -27.99 0.63 50.77
N LEU A 41 -29.04 0.22 50.07
CA LEU A 41 -28.91 -0.57 48.84
C LEU A 41 -28.18 0.20 47.73
N MET A 42 -28.42 1.51 47.60
CA MET A 42 -27.72 2.39 46.66
C MET A 42 -26.22 2.46 47.00
N LEU A 43 -25.87 2.73 48.26
CA LEU A 43 -24.48 2.84 48.72
C LEU A 43 -23.73 1.50 48.57
N GLN A 44 -24.35 0.38 48.90
CA GLN A 44 -23.78 -0.95 48.63
C GLN A 44 -23.64 -1.20 47.12
N GLY A 45 -24.60 -0.74 46.31
CA GLY A 45 -24.59 -0.86 44.86
C GLY A 45 -23.41 -0.15 44.18
N ILE A 46 -22.88 0.92 44.79
CA ILE A 46 -21.66 1.64 44.34
C ILE A 46 -20.38 1.13 45.02
N GLY A 47 -20.47 0.11 45.88
CA GLY A 47 -19.33 -0.51 46.56
C GLY A 47 -18.89 0.18 47.85
N TYR A 48 -19.77 0.94 48.51
CA TYR A 48 -19.49 1.54 49.81
C TYR A 48 -19.83 0.58 50.96
N ASN A 49 -18.90 0.41 51.88
CA ASN A 49 -19.07 -0.39 53.09
C ASN A 49 -19.78 0.43 54.16
N ILE A 50 -21.07 0.12 54.36
CA ILE A 50 -21.93 0.81 55.32
C ILE A 50 -21.51 0.47 56.75
N ASP A 51 -21.26 1.50 57.55
CA ASP A 51 -21.20 1.39 59.01
C ASP A 51 -22.64 1.53 59.56
N PRO A 52 -23.19 0.49 60.20
CA PRO A 52 -24.58 0.47 60.66
C PRO A 52 -24.88 1.54 61.71
N VAL A 53 -23.86 2.12 62.34
CA VAL A 53 -24.01 3.12 63.41
C VAL A 53 -23.68 4.53 62.91
N ARG A 54 -22.75 4.67 61.97
CA ARG A 54 -22.21 5.98 61.56
C ARG A 54 -22.70 6.49 60.21
N THR A 55 -23.04 5.61 59.27
CA THR A 55 -23.33 6.04 57.90
C THR A 55 -24.66 6.78 57.79
N ILE A 56 -25.72 6.31 58.44
CA ILE A 56 -27.04 6.97 58.43
C ILE A 56 -27.48 7.19 59.88
N LYS A 57 -27.41 8.43 60.37
CA LYS A 57 -27.77 8.74 61.76
C LYS A 57 -28.43 10.11 61.86
N ASN A 58 -29.56 10.20 62.56
CA ASN A 58 -30.25 11.44 62.91
C ASN A 58 -30.48 12.41 61.72
N GLY A 59 -31.01 11.92 60.60
CA GLY A 59 -31.23 12.77 59.41
C GLY A 59 -29.95 13.19 58.69
N LEU A 60 -28.80 12.58 59.01
CA LEU A 60 -27.51 12.87 58.38
C LEU A 60 -26.94 11.59 57.76
N LEU A 61 -26.61 11.67 56.47
CA LEU A 61 -25.83 10.68 55.74
C LEU A 61 -24.36 11.10 55.77
N THR A 62 -23.50 10.27 56.38
CA THR A 62 -22.05 10.50 56.47
C THR A 62 -21.30 9.42 55.71
N ILE A 63 -20.51 9.85 54.72
CA ILE A 63 -19.78 8.97 53.81
C ILE A 63 -18.30 9.26 53.96
N SER A 64 -17.53 8.24 54.33
CA SER A 64 -16.07 8.37 54.40
C SER A 64 -15.46 8.26 53.01
N LEU A 65 -14.56 9.19 52.69
CA LEU A 65 -13.79 9.19 51.44
C LEU A 65 -12.55 8.28 51.52
N ASN A 66 -12.29 7.70 52.70
CA ASN A 66 -11.15 6.81 52.93
C ASN A 66 -11.28 5.49 52.16
N ALA A 67 -10.20 5.06 51.54
CA ALA A 67 -10.16 3.83 50.73
C ALA A 67 -10.61 2.57 51.48
N THR A 68 -10.47 2.50 52.81
CA THR A 68 -10.90 1.37 53.65
C THR A 68 -12.40 1.13 53.65
N ASN A 69 -13.19 2.17 53.36
CA ASN A 69 -14.65 2.13 53.37
C ASN A 69 -15.25 1.80 52.01
N TRP A 70 -14.42 1.49 51.01
CA TRP A 70 -14.86 1.14 49.68
C TRP A 70 -14.32 -0.24 49.32
N GLU A 71 -15.18 -1.11 48.77
CA GLU A 71 -14.77 -2.41 48.21
C GLU A 71 -13.84 -2.24 47.01
N ARG A 72 -14.00 -1.11 46.31
CA ARG A 72 -13.20 -0.67 45.17
C ARG A 72 -12.51 0.64 45.54
N GLN A 73 -11.90 1.30 44.56
CA GLN A 73 -11.41 2.65 44.78
C GLN A 73 -12.58 3.62 45.03
N CYS A 74 -12.39 4.54 45.98
CA CYS A 74 -13.27 5.68 46.18
C CYS A 74 -13.44 6.48 44.87
N PRO A 75 -14.68 6.70 44.39
CA PRO A 75 -14.95 7.43 43.16
C PRO A 75 -14.94 8.96 43.34
N ILE A 76 -14.66 9.45 44.56
CA ILE A 76 -14.74 10.87 44.90
C ILE A 76 -13.34 11.47 44.98
N PHE A 77 -13.15 12.56 44.26
CA PHE A 77 -11.90 13.30 44.12
C PHE A 77 -12.09 14.72 44.63
N SER A 78 -11.13 15.26 45.37
CA SER A 78 -11.26 16.60 45.95
C SER A 78 -11.25 17.68 44.87
N ASN A 79 -10.41 17.51 43.85
CA ASN A 79 -10.29 18.41 42.70
C ASN A 79 -9.81 17.67 41.43
N TRP A 80 -9.80 18.38 40.30
CA TRP A 80 -9.38 17.83 39.02
C TRP A 80 -7.94 17.32 38.99
N GLU A 81 -7.03 17.91 39.78
CA GLU A 81 -5.63 17.48 39.86
C GLU A 81 -5.50 16.10 40.53
N THR A 82 -6.30 15.83 41.57
CA THR A 82 -6.34 14.50 42.21
C THR A 82 -6.91 13.42 41.28
N LEU A 83 -7.94 13.75 40.50
CA LEU A 83 -8.45 12.84 39.46
C LEU A 83 -7.39 12.63 38.36
N PHE A 84 -6.74 13.70 37.91
CA PHE A 84 -5.66 13.62 36.93
C PHE A 84 -4.50 12.73 37.40
N ALA A 85 -4.12 12.80 38.69
CA ALA A 85 -3.09 11.95 39.26
C ALA A 85 -3.46 10.45 39.17
N ASP A 86 -4.72 10.10 39.44
CA ASP A 86 -5.22 8.74 39.29
C ASP A 86 -5.21 8.27 37.82
N VAL A 87 -5.74 9.10 36.92
CA VAL A 87 -5.75 8.85 35.47
C VAL A 87 -4.33 8.69 34.93
N LYS A 88 -3.38 9.49 35.42
CA LYS A 88 -1.96 9.38 35.05
C LYS A 88 -1.35 8.07 35.52
N ALA A 89 -1.67 7.62 36.74
CA ALA A 89 -1.16 6.37 37.28
C ALA A 89 -1.71 5.14 36.53
N LYS A 90 -2.98 5.16 36.15
CA LYS A 90 -3.68 4.01 35.54
C LYS A 90 -3.76 4.05 34.03
N SER A 91 -3.49 5.20 33.43
CA SER A 91 -3.69 5.47 32.00
C SER A 91 -5.12 5.22 31.52
N LEU A 92 -6.10 5.36 32.41
CA LEU A 92 -7.51 5.13 32.15
C LEU A 92 -8.34 6.13 32.97
N LEU A 93 -9.34 6.73 32.33
CA LEU A 93 -10.35 7.54 33.02
C LEU A 93 -11.35 6.60 33.72
N PRO A 94 -11.60 6.75 35.04
CA PRO A 94 -12.63 5.98 35.72
C PRO A 94 -14.00 6.16 35.07
N GLU A 95 -14.78 5.09 34.96
CA GLU A 95 -16.13 5.13 34.38
C GLU A 95 -17.09 6.00 35.21
N PHE A 96 -16.96 5.95 36.53
CA PHE A 96 -17.75 6.72 37.48
C PHE A 96 -16.82 7.50 38.42
N PHE A 97 -17.00 8.82 38.49
CA PHE A 97 -16.27 9.67 39.41
C PHE A 97 -17.05 10.95 39.76
N TYR A 98 -16.63 11.59 40.85
CA TYR A 98 -17.14 12.87 41.31
C TYR A 98 -15.99 13.80 41.74
N VAL A 99 -16.01 15.06 41.31
CA VAL A 99 -15.03 16.09 41.65
C VAL A 99 -15.68 17.15 42.54
N VAL A 100 -15.28 17.17 43.82
CA VAL A 100 -15.87 18.01 44.86
C VAL A 100 -15.73 19.50 44.56
N SER A 101 -14.53 19.97 44.19
CA SER A 101 -14.27 21.40 43.95
C SER A 101 -15.14 22.00 42.83
N ALA A 102 -15.55 21.18 41.87
CA ALA A 102 -16.36 21.60 40.72
C ALA A 102 -17.83 21.20 40.85
N ARG A 103 -18.20 20.40 41.87
CA ARG A 103 -19.51 19.74 42.00
C ARG A 103 -19.95 19.03 40.72
N SER A 104 -19.00 18.34 40.09
CA SER A 104 -19.13 17.75 38.77
C SER A 104 -18.85 16.25 38.80
N SER A 105 -19.57 15.50 37.99
CA SER A 105 -19.55 14.04 37.94
C SER A 105 -19.19 13.53 36.54
N SER A 106 -18.93 12.24 36.44
CA SER A 106 -18.75 11.54 35.16
C SER A 106 -19.94 11.64 34.20
N PHE A 107 -21.10 12.08 34.67
CA PHE A 107 -22.32 12.24 33.85
C PHE A 107 -22.49 13.66 33.29
N ASP A 108 -21.69 14.62 33.76
CA ASP A 108 -21.77 16.00 33.35
C ASP A 108 -20.97 16.25 32.07
N ASP A 109 -21.42 17.19 31.22
CA ASP A 109 -20.67 17.60 30.03
C ASP A 109 -19.67 18.70 30.38
N GLU A 110 -18.50 18.31 30.90
CA GLU A 110 -17.44 19.25 31.31
C GLU A 110 -16.16 19.12 30.48
N GLN A 111 -15.55 20.27 30.15
CA GLN A 111 -14.30 20.32 29.37
C GLN A 111 -13.14 19.54 30.01
N ASN A 112 -13.05 19.51 31.35
CA ASN A 112 -11.99 18.79 32.05
C ASN A 112 -12.08 17.27 31.86
N ILE A 113 -13.30 16.74 31.75
CA ILE A 113 -13.55 15.32 31.44
C ILE A 113 -13.04 15.03 30.03
N LYS A 114 -13.39 15.88 29.06
CA LYS A 114 -12.92 15.79 27.67
C LYS A 114 -11.40 15.87 27.56
N ARG A 115 -10.75 16.70 28.38
CA ARG A 115 -9.28 16.80 28.42
C ARG A 115 -8.63 15.50 28.91
N LEU A 116 -9.20 14.88 29.95
CA LEU A 116 -8.71 13.59 30.46
C LEU A 116 -8.97 12.44 29.48
N ASP A 117 -10.11 12.45 28.78
CA ASP A 117 -10.40 11.49 27.73
C ASP A 117 -9.43 11.63 26.55
N LEU A 118 -9.18 12.88 26.11
CA LEU A 118 -8.21 13.18 25.05
C LEU A 118 -6.82 12.67 25.41
N LEU A 119 -6.39 12.86 26.66
CA LEU A 119 -5.14 12.35 27.18
C LEU A 119 -5.05 10.82 27.03
N CYS A 120 -6.08 10.10 27.47
CA CYS A 120 -6.11 8.63 27.44
C CYS A 120 -6.12 8.10 26.00
N LYS A 121 -7.01 8.64 25.15
CA LYS A 121 -7.13 8.25 23.74
C LYS A 121 -5.86 8.54 22.95
N THR A 122 -5.23 9.70 23.17
CA THR A 122 -3.97 10.05 22.50
C THR A 122 -2.84 9.11 22.93
N ARG A 123 -2.71 8.78 24.23
CA ARG A 123 -1.72 7.79 24.69
C ARG A 123 -1.93 6.43 24.03
N LYS A 124 -3.18 5.96 24.00
CA LYS A 124 -3.54 4.68 23.39
C LYS A 124 -3.17 4.66 21.90
N LEU A 125 -3.56 5.70 21.15
CA LEU A 125 -3.24 5.84 19.72
C LEU A 125 -1.72 5.79 19.50
N LEU A 126 -0.96 6.59 20.24
CA LEU A 126 0.49 6.62 20.10
C LEU A 126 1.12 5.26 20.45
N ALA A 127 0.68 4.59 21.51
CA ALA A 127 1.16 3.25 21.88
C ALA A 127 0.79 2.15 20.86
N GLN A 128 -0.25 2.33 20.06
CA GLN A 128 -0.56 1.44 18.93
C GLN A 128 0.35 1.69 17.73
N LEU A 129 0.83 2.92 17.55
CA LEU A 129 1.67 3.31 16.43
C LEU A 129 3.16 3.07 16.68
N SER A 130 3.61 3.01 17.94
CA SER A 130 5.02 2.83 18.29
C SER A 130 5.54 1.43 17.90
N ASP A 131 6.81 1.34 17.49
CA ASP A 131 7.49 0.04 17.29
C ASP A 131 7.72 -0.67 18.61
N HIS A 132 8.02 0.11 19.65
CA HIS A 132 8.25 -0.38 20.98
C HIS A 132 7.67 0.58 22.01
N CYS A 133 7.08 0.02 23.06
CA CYS A 133 6.51 0.79 24.15
C CYS A 133 6.70 0.08 25.49
N GLU A 134 6.84 0.88 26.56
CA GLU A 134 6.92 0.38 27.92
C GLU A 134 5.80 0.97 28.78
N PRO A 135 5.07 0.13 29.54
CA PRO A 135 4.99 -1.33 29.42
C PRO A 135 4.40 -1.77 28.06
N PRO A 136 4.70 -2.99 27.58
CA PRO A 136 4.29 -3.47 26.25
C PRO A 136 2.81 -3.87 26.15
N SER A 137 2.17 -4.16 27.29
CA SER A 137 0.78 -4.62 27.38
C SER A 137 0.12 -4.17 28.69
N GLY A 138 -1.19 -4.39 28.78
CA GLY A 138 -2.00 -4.00 29.94
C GLY A 138 -2.58 -2.59 29.85
N PRO A 139 -3.29 -2.13 30.89
CA PRO A 139 -4.01 -0.85 30.90
C PRO A 139 -3.07 0.35 30.79
N THR A 140 -1.84 0.22 31.28
CA THR A 140 -0.82 1.27 31.25
C THR A 140 0.11 1.18 30.04
N LYS A 141 -0.27 0.46 28.97
CA LYS A 141 0.60 0.23 27.79
C LYS A 141 1.17 1.56 27.26
N GLY A 142 2.49 1.61 27.09
CA GLY A 142 3.22 2.76 26.55
C GLY A 142 3.25 4.01 27.43
N SER A 143 2.76 3.96 28.67
CA SER A 143 2.74 5.09 29.60
C SER A 143 4.12 5.59 30.03
N ARG A 144 5.15 4.73 30.01
CA ARG A 144 6.51 5.07 30.48
C ARG A 144 7.42 5.50 29.34
N LYS A 145 7.29 4.87 28.18
CA LYS A 145 8.19 5.06 27.04
C LYS A 145 7.51 4.67 25.74
N LEU A 146 7.73 5.48 24.71
CA LEU A 146 7.38 5.18 23.32
C LEU A 146 8.63 5.35 22.44
N VAL A 147 8.83 4.41 21.52
CA VAL A 147 9.92 4.42 20.56
C VAL A 147 9.36 4.24 19.16
N TYR A 148 9.77 5.13 18.27
CA TYR A 148 9.46 5.11 16.84
C TYR A 148 10.75 5.09 16.04
N VAL A 149 10.82 4.23 15.05
CA VAL A 149 11.87 4.12 14.05
C VAL A 149 11.19 4.33 12.71
N ILE A 150 11.36 5.52 12.15
CA ILE A 150 10.64 5.95 10.95
C ILE A 150 11.65 6.08 9.83
N GLU A 151 11.48 5.22 8.82
CA GLU A 151 12.27 5.27 7.61
C GLU A 151 11.73 6.40 6.72
N THR A 152 12.61 7.33 6.38
CA THR A 152 12.37 8.39 5.39
C THR A 152 13.17 8.07 4.13
N GLU A 153 12.88 8.74 3.00
CA GLU A 153 13.57 8.50 1.72
C GLU A 153 15.10 8.64 1.81
N THR A 154 15.61 9.41 2.78
CA THR A 154 17.05 9.71 2.91
C THR A 154 17.70 9.23 4.21
N SER A 155 16.91 8.87 5.23
CA SER A 155 17.45 8.52 6.56
C SER A 155 16.46 7.75 7.43
N VAL A 156 16.96 7.08 8.46
CA VAL A 156 16.13 6.48 9.51
C VAL A 156 16.11 7.42 10.71
N VAL A 157 14.94 7.93 11.07
CA VAL A 157 14.76 8.84 12.21
C VAL A 157 14.21 8.05 13.40
N LYS A 158 14.91 8.10 14.53
CA LYS A 158 14.47 7.50 15.79
C LYS A 158 13.90 8.57 16.71
N HIS A 159 12.64 8.42 17.10
CA HIS A 159 11.99 9.24 18.13
C HIS A 159 11.75 8.43 19.39
N GLU A 160 12.21 8.94 20.54
CA GLU A 160 12.07 8.28 21.84
C GLU A 160 11.60 9.32 22.87
N PHE A 161 10.47 9.08 23.53
CA PHE A 161 9.92 10.03 24.52
C PHE A 161 8.99 9.34 25.53
N LYS A 162 8.63 10.09 26.58
CA LYS A 162 7.66 9.67 27.59
C LYS A 162 6.34 10.43 27.38
N PRO A 163 5.17 9.77 27.25
CA PRO A 163 3.90 10.45 27.01
C PRO A 163 3.29 11.01 28.31
N VAL A 164 4.00 11.94 28.94
CA VAL A 164 3.63 12.59 30.21
C VAL A 164 3.33 14.07 30.01
N VAL A 165 2.42 14.61 30.80
CA VAL A 165 2.02 16.02 30.80
C VAL A 165 1.71 16.44 32.24
N SER A 166 1.75 17.74 32.57
CA SER A 166 1.26 18.28 33.85
C SER A 166 -0.23 18.65 33.77
N TRP A 167 -0.90 18.74 34.93
CA TRP A 167 -2.28 19.23 34.97
C TRP A 167 -2.38 20.67 34.45
N GLU A 168 -1.43 21.54 34.75
CA GLU A 168 -1.43 22.94 34.29
C GLU A 168 -1.43 23.02 32.76
N THR A 169 -0.66 22.15 32.11
CA THR A 169 -0.59 22.08 30.65
C THR A 169 -1.88 21.53 30.04
N LEU A 170 -2.45 20.51 30.68
CA LEU A 170 -3.67 19.86 30.21
C LEU A 170 -4.90 20.77 30.40
N GLY A 171 -4.98 21.44 31.55
CA GLY A 171 -6.09 22.31 31.95
C GLY A 171 -6.26 23.55 31.08
N ILE A 172 -5.19 24.02 30.42
CA ILE A 172 -5.24 25.13 29.46
C ILE A 172 -5.43 24.69 28.01
N LEU A 173 -5.64 23.39 27.74
CA LEU A 173 -5.93 22.95 26.37
C LEU A 173 -7.26 23.51 25.89
N GLU A 174 -7.21 24.11 24.71
CA GLU A 174 -8.35 24.62 23.96
C GLU A 174 -8.75 23.64 22.84
N ASN A 175 -9.92 23.83 22.24
CA ASN A 175 -10.41 23.02 21.11
C ASN A 175 -10.39 21.51 21.38
N VAL A 176 -10.68 21.12 22.62
CA VAL A 176 -10.60 19.73 23.10
C VAL A 176 -11.59 18.82 22.35
N GLU A 177 -12.79 19.32 22.06
CA GLU A 177 -13.81 18.57 21.30
C GLU A 177 -13.32 18.20 19.89
N ALA A 178 -12.81 19.18 19.15
CA ALA A 178 -12.27 18.95 17.81
C ALA A 178 -11.06 18.00 17.85
N SER A 179 -10.22 18.13 18.88
CA SER A 179 -9.07 17.25 19.11
C SER A 179 -9.49 15.82 19.42
N LEU A 180 -10.54 15.62 20.23
CA LEU A 180 -11.12 14.31 20.51
C LEU A 180 -11.63 13.65 19.24
N VAL A 181 -12.46 14.36 18.46
CA VAL A 181 -12.97 13.86 17.17
C VAL A 181 -11.82 13.50 16.23
N ALA A 182 -10.75 14.29 16.21
CA ALA A 182 -9.58 14.00 15.39
C ALA A 182 -8.87 12.71 15.81
N ILE A 183 -8.61 12.52 17.10
CA ILE A 183 -7.97 11.31 17.64
C ILE A 183 -8.84 10.07 17.44
N GLU A 184 -10.16 10.19 17.61
CA GLU A 184 -11.09 9.07 17.35
C GLU A 184 -11.13 8.68 15.87
N LYS A 185 -11.13 9.65 14.97
CA LYS A 185 -11.01 9.39 13.53
C LYS A 185 -9.69 8.66 13.23
N LEU A 186 -8.58 9.12 13.80
CA LEU A 186 -7.26 8.48 13.64
C LEU A 186 -7.24 7.04 14.19
N ASP A 187 -7.77 6.78 15.38
CA ASP A 187 -7.87 5.43 15.97
C ASP A 187 -8.73 4.50 15.09
N LYS A 188 -9.80 5.03 14.51
CA LYS A 188 -10.70 4.28 13.63
C LYS A 188 -10.03 3.92 12.29
N VAL A 189 -9.35 4.87 11.63
CA VAL A 189 -8.76 4.62 10.31
C VAL A 189 -7.59 3.64 10.35
N ILE A 190 -6.87 3.53 11.46
CA ILE A 190 -5.75 2.57 11.56
C ILE A 190 -6.16 1.17 12.05
N ASN A 191 -7.42 1.00 12.45
CA ASN A 191 -7.96 -0.25 13.02
C ASN A 191 -9.27 -0.63 12.32
N VAL A 192 -9.27 -0.68 10.99
CA VAL A 192 -10.45 -1.09 10.20
C VAL A 192 -10.59 -2.62 10.20
N GLY A 193 -9.48 -3.35 10.36
CA GLY A 193 -9.44 -4.81 10.35
C GLY A 193 -9.25 -5.41 8.95
N ASP A 194 -8.74 -4.63 8.00
CA ASP A 194 -8.45 -5.07 6.63
C ASP A 194 -6.93 -5.22 6.38
N SER A 195 -6.56 -5.67 5.17
CA SER A 195 -5.17 -5.88 4.77
C SER A 195 -4.33 -4.60 4.64
N GLN A 196 -4.95 -3.42 4.73
CA GLN A 196 -4.31 -2.11 4.59
C GLN A 196 -4.07 -1.42 5.94
N ASP A 197 -4.45 -2.01 7.07
CA ASP A 197 -4.23 -1.44 8.40
C ASP A 197 -2.75 -1.10 8.65
N THR A 198 -1.84 -1.99 8.26
CA THR A 198 -0.39 -1.76 8.39
C THR A 198 0.06 -0.53 7.59
N GLU A 199 -0.47 -0.35 6.39
CA GLU A 199 -0.11 0.79 5.54
C GLU A 199 -0.65 2.11 6.10
N ARG A 200 -1.92 2.12 6.55
CA ARG A 200 -2.51 3.31 7.20
C ARG A 200 -1.74 3.69 8.48
N LYS A 201 -1.23 2.71 9.23
CA LYS A 201 -0.34 2.97 10.37
C LYS A 201 0.99 3.60 9.92
N ASN A 202 1.61 3.12 8.85
CA ASN A 202 2.85 3.70 8.32
C ASN A 202 2.65 5.13 7.84
N VAL A 203 1.56 5.40 7.13
CA VAL A 203 1.16 6.74 6.70
C VAL A 203 0.97 7.67 7.91
N LEU A 204 0.28 7.20 8.96
CA LEU A 204 0.10 7.99 10.19
C LEU A 204 1.41 8.21 10.94
N ARG A 205 2.32 7.24 10.96
CA ARG A 205 3.67 7.40 11.53
C ARG A 205 4.46 8.47 10.77
N SER A 206 4.41 8.47 9.44
CA SER A 206 5.03 9.51 8.62
C SER A 206 4.47 10.91 8.95
N ALA A 207 3.15 11.05 9.01
CA ALA A 207 2.49 12.31 9.40
C ALA A 207 2.85 12.75 10.82
N PHE A 208 2.93 11.79 11.75
CA PHE A 208 3.40 12.04 13.12
C PHE A 208 4.84 12.53 13.15
N SER A 209 5.76 11.89 12.42
CA SER A 209 7.16 12.32 12.33
C SER A 209 7.30 13.74 11.79
N GLU A 210 6.52 14.09 10.77
CA GLU A 210 6.50 15.45 10.23
C GLU A 210 6.01 16.45 11.29
N LEU A 211 4.94 16.13 12.01
CA LEU A 211 4.39 16.99 13.06
C LEU A 211 5.41 17.30 14.16
N ILE A 212 6.18 16.30 14.58
CA ILE A 212 7.10 16.42 15.71
C ILE A 212 8.51 16.84 15.30
N SER A 213 8.79 16.96 14.00
CA SER A 213 10.10 17.36 13.47
C SER A 213 10.58 18.74 13.98
N GLY A 214 9.65 19.63 14.35
CA GLY A 214 9.95 20.92 14.95
C GLY A 214 10.18 20.90 16.47
N CYS A 215 10.03 19.75 17.14
CA CYS A 215 10.25 19.64 18.58
C CYS A 215 11.75 19.49 18.88
N THR A 216 12.34 20.48 19.54
CA THR A 216 13.75 20.43 19.98
C THR A 216 13.96 19.53 21.19
N GLU A 217 12.94 19.39 22.05
CA GLU A 217 13.00 18.58 23.26
C GLU A 217 12.03 17.39 23.19
N GLN A 218 12.51 16.20 23.59
CA GLN A 218 11.70 14.98 23.63
C GLN A 218 10.50 15.09 24.59
N SER A 219 10.64 15.87 25.67
CA SER A 219 9.58 16.18 26.64
C SER A 219 8.40 16.92 26.00
N ALA A 220 8.65 17.74 24.99
CA ALA A 220 7.62 18.55 24.34
C ALA A 220 6.75 17.74 23.35
N ILE A 221 7.24 16.60 22.85
CA ILE A 221 6.59 15.81 21.79
C ILE A 221 5.13 15.49 22.15
N PHE A 222 4.88 14.94 23.33
CA PHE A 222 3.53 14.52 23.72
C PHE A 222 2.59 15.71 23.90
N GLN A 223 3.07 16.82 24.46
CA GLN A 223 2.32 18.06 24.60
C GLN A 223 1.96 18.66 23.23
N THR A 224 2.89 18.62 22.27
CA THR A 224 2.66 19.06 20.89
C THR A 224 1.54 18.23 20.25
N VAL A 225 1.56 16.91 20.39
CA VAL A 225 0.50 16.06 19.84
C VAL A 225 -0.87 16.40 20.43
N LEU A 226 -0.96 16.58 21.75
CA LEU A 226 -2.22 16.96 22.41
C LEU A 226 -2.77 18.30 21.90
N ARG A 227 -1.90 19.29 21.66
CA ARG A 227 -2.28 20.61 21.15
C ARG A 227 -2.59 20.61 19.66
N SER A 228 -2.02 19.69 18.91
CA SER A 228 -2.05 19.66 17.45
C SER A 228 -2.72 18.41 16.90
N ALA A 229 -3.67 17.82 17.63
CA ALA A 229 -4.40 16.62 17.22
C ALA A 229 -5.15 16.80 15.88
N VAL A 230 -5.78 17.97 15.68
CA VAL A 230 -6.47 18.31 14.42
C VAL A 230 -5.48 18.42 13.26
N GLU A 231 -4.31 19.01 13.52
CA GLU A 231 -3.24 19.13 12.52
C GLU A 231 -2.63 17.76 12.19
N LEU A 232 -2.51 16.86 13.17
CA LEU A 232 -2.09 15.47 12.94
C LEU A 232 -3.04 14.76 11.97
N LEU A 233 -4.36 14.90 12.18
CA LEU A 233 -5.36 14.34 11.26
C LEU A 233 -5.20 14.94 9.84
N ARG A 234 -5.04 16.26 9.73
CA ARG A 234 -4.86 16.93 8.44
C ARG A 234 -3.60 16.45 7.71
N LYS A 235 -2.48 16.28 8.43
CA LYS A 235 -1.24 15.72 7.87
C LYS A 235 -1.42 14.27 7.43
N TYR A 236 -2.12 13.46 8.22
CA TYR A 236 -2.45 12.09 7.84
C TYR A 236 -3.28 12.04 6.55
N GLU A 237 -4.33 12.86 6.43
CA GLU A 237 -5.17 12.91 5.23
C GLU A 237 -4.36 13.29 3.99
N ALA A 238 -3.45 14.28 4.12
CA ALA A 238 -2.57 14.69 3.03
C ALA A 238 -1.55 13.60 2.64
N HIS A 239 -0.93 12.93 3.62
CA HIS A 239 0.00 11.82 3.38
C HIS A 239 -0.71 10.63 2.75
N HIS A 240 -1.91 10.31 3.22
CA HIS A 240 -2.73 9.25 2.68
C HIS A 240 -3.16 9.53 1.23
N GLU A 241 -3.56 10.77 0.92
CA GLU A 241 -3.86 11.18 -0.45
C GLU A 241 -2.63 11.04 -1.36
N LEU A 242 -1.45 11.47 -0.90
CA LEU A 242 -0.20 11.31 -1.63
C LEU A 242 0.14 9.82 -1.85
N PHE A 243 -0.04 8.99 -0.82
CA PHE A 243 0.16 7.55 -0.90
C PHE A 243 -0.74 6.91 -1.96
N VAL A 244 -2.05 7.20 -1.94
CA VAL A 244 -3.01 6.70 -2.94
C VAL A 244 -2.66 7.19 -4.34
N LYS A 245 -2.27 8.46 -4.50
CA LYS A 245 -1.80 9.00 -5.78
C LYS A 245 -0.54 8.30 -6.28
N ARG A 246 0.45 8.04 -5.41
CA ARG A 246 1.67 7.30 -5.76
C ARG A 246 1.34 5.87 -6.19
N PHE A 247 0.44 5.18 -5.48
CA PHE A 247 -0.02 3.85 -5.86
C PHE A 247 -0.69 3.84 -7.24
N SER A 248 -1.55 4.81 -7.52
CA SER A 248 -2.17 4.96 -8.84
C SER A 248 -1.14 5.18 -9.94
N VAL A 249 -0.15 6.04 -9.71
CA VAL A 249 0.95 6.28 -10.67
C VAL A 249 1.75 5.00 -10.90
N ASN A 250 2.15 4.30 -9.85
CA ASN A 250 2.92 3.06 -9.96
C ASN A 250 2.15 1.98 -10.73
N LYS A 251 0.84 1.90 -10.56
CA LYS A 251 -0.01 0.99 -11.33
C LYS A 251 0.01 1.32 -12.82
N VAL A 252 -0.05 2.60 -13.18
CA VAL A 252 0.01 3.02 -14.60
C VAL A 252 1.41 2.78 -15.18
N LEU A 253 2.47 3.04 -14.42
CA LEU A 253 3.84 2.71 -14.83
C LEU A 253 4.02 1.20 -15.06
N GLN A 254 3.43 0.37 -14.21
CA GLN A 254 3.41 -1.08 -14.39
C GLN A 254 2.64 -1.48 -15.65
N GLU A 255 1.48 -0.88 -15.93
CA GLU A 255 0.72 -1.11 -17.16
C GLU A 255 1.53 -0.74 -18.41
N ILE A 256 2.26 0.38 -18.39
CA ILE A 256 3.17 0.77 -19.46
C ILE A 256 4.26 -0.29 -19.68
N ASN A 257 4.87 -0.78 -18.60
CA ASN A 257 5.90 -1.83 -18.68
C ASN A 257 5.34 -3.16 -19.21
N ASP A 258 4.12 -3.53 -18.82
CA ASP A 258 3.44 -4.72 -19.34
C ASP A 258 3.12 -4.57 -20.84
N GLN A 259 2.73 -3.38 -21.30
CA GLN A 259 2.53 -3.08 -22.71
C GLN A 259 3.84 -3.15 -23.51
N ASP A 260 4.95 -2.63 -22.96
CA ASP A 260 6.27 -2.74 -23.58
C ASP A 260 6.68 -4.21 -23.79
N LEU A 261 6.63 -5.02 -22.73
CA LEU A 261 6.93 -6.44 -22.80
C LEU A 261 6.06 -7.17 -23.84
N LYS A 262 4.76 -6.86 -23.86
CA LYS A 262 3.80 -7.43 -24.82
C LYS A 262 4.13 -7.06 -26.27
N TYR A 263 4.41 -5.78 -26.54
CA TYR A 263 4.73 -5.33 -27.90
C TYR A 263 6.09 -5.85 -28.36
N THR A 264 7.09 -5.80 -27.50
CA THR A 264 8.42 -6.37 -27.76
C THR A 264 8.31 -7.87 -28.09
N SER A 265 7.51 -8.64 -27.35
CA SER A 265 7.27 -10.07 -27.67
C SER A 265 6.64 -10.26 -29.05
N LYS A 266 5.59 -9.49 -29.37
CA LYS A 266 4.92 -9.57 -30.68
C LYS A 266 5.86 -9.22 -31.84
N ILE A 267 6.69 -8.19 -31.67
CA ILE A 267 7.68 -7.78 -32.67
C ILE A 267 8.68 -8.93 -32.89
N ASN A 268 9.20 -9.52 -31.81
CA ASN A 268 10.13 -10.64 -31.88
C ASN A 268 9.51 -11.88 -32.54
N GLU A 269 8.25 -12.20 -32.27
CA GLU A 269 7.53 -13.30 -32.93
C GLU A 269 7.41 -13.07 -34.45
N ILE A 270 7.06 -11.85 -34.88
CA ILE A 270 6.96 -11.51 -36.30
C ILE A 270 8.33 -11.61 -36.97
N VAL A 271 9.38 -11.06 -36.35
CA VAL A 271 10.75 -11.12 -36.86
C VAL A 271 11.25 -12.57 -36.97
N SER A 272 11.05 -13.38 -35.92
CA SER A 272 11.43 -14.79 -35.90
C SER A 272 10.67 -15.61 -36.95
N SER A 273 9.36 -15.37 -37.09
CA SER A 273 8.53 -15.99 -38.14
C SER A 273 9.06 -15.63 -39.54
N ALA A 274 9.39 -14.36 -39.79
CA ALA A 274 9.95 -13.92 -41.07
C ALA A 274 11.30 -14.59 -41.36
N GLN A 275 12.18 -14.70 -40.36
CA GLN A 275 13.48 -15.38 -40.48
C GLN A 275 13.34 -16.87 -40.76
N ASN A 276 12.47 -17.59 -40.04
CA ASN A 276 12.23 -19.03 -40.25
C ASN A 276 11.67 -19.32 -41.65
N LYS A 277 10.74 -18.49 -42.13
CA LYS A 277 10.20 -18.58 -43.50
C LYS A 277 11.29 -18.32 -44.54
N ALA A 278 12.20 -17.39 -44.29
CA ALA A 278 13.33 -17.13 -45.17
C ALA A 278 14.31 -18.31 -45.23
N LEU A 279 14.63 -18.92 -44.09
CA LEU A 279 15.52 -20.10 -43.99
C LEU A 279 14.96 -21.35 -44.68
N THR A 280 13.63 -21.42 -44.82
CA THR A 280 12.98 -22.55 -45.52
C THR A 280 13.41 -22.63 -46.99
N ILE A 281 13.72 -21.52 -47.64
CA ILE A 281 14.10 -21.50 -49.06
C ILE A 281 15.50 -22.10 -49.30
N PRO A 282 16.58 -21.67 -48.61
CA PRO A 282 17.87 -22.36 -48.63
C PRO A 282 17.77 -23.84 -48.23
N GLY A 283 16.95 -24.17 -47.22
CA GLY A 283 16.73 -25.56 -46.80
C GLY A 283 16.11 -26.41 -47.91
N ALA A 284 15.08 -25.90 -48.58
CA ALA A 284 14.47 -26.55 -49.73
C ALA A 284 15.46 -26.73 -50.89
N LEU A 285 16.31 -25.73 -51.13
CA LEU A 285 17.38 -25.79 -52.13
C LEU A 285 18.39 -26.90 -51.85
N ILE A 286 18.88 -27.00 -50.62
CA ILE A 286 19.83 -28.05 -50.21
C ILE A 286 19.19 -29.43 -50.37
N ALA A 287 17.93 -29.58 -49.95
CA ALA A 287 17.19 -30.85 -50.08
C ALA A 287 17.03 -31.26 -51.56
N ILE A 288 16.65 -30.33 -52.43
CA ILE A 288 16.52 -30.59 -53.86
C ILE A 288 17.88 -30.98 -54.48
N GLY A 289 18.95 -30.25 -54.15
CA GLY A 289 20.30 -30.53 -54.65
C GLY A 289 20.87 -31.87 -54.15
N ALA A 290 20.46 -32.34 -52.98
CA ALA A 290 20.87 -33.64 -52.43
C ALA A 290 20.09 -34.82 -53.04
N ILE A 291 18.81 -34.62 -53.39
CA ILE A 291 17.91 -35.69 -53.83
C ILE A 291 17.90 -35.86 -55.35
N MET A 292 17.97 -34.78 -56.13
CA MET A 292 17.80 -34.85 -57.58
C MET A 292 19.14 -34.93 -58.31
N ARG A 293 19.41 -36.07 -58.97
CA ARG A 293 20.33 -36.10 -60.12
C ARG A 293 19.59 -35.47 -61.29
N ILE A 294 19.92 -34.22 -61.61
CA ILE A 294 19.35 -33.51 -62.74
C ILE A 294 19.98 -34.07 -64.01
N ASP A 295 19.45 -35.19 -64.50
CA ASP A 295 19.94 -35.87 -65.70
C ASP A 295 19.24 -35.35 -66.97
N GLN A 296 18.02 -34.80 -66.83
CA GLN A 296 17.23 -34.26 -67.95
C GLN A 296 16.80 -32.81 -67.69
N VAL A 297 16.69 -32.03 -68.78
CA VAL A 297 16.27 -30.61 -68.74
C VAL A 297 14.87 -30.46 -68.14
N ILE A 298 13.99 -31.46 -68.31
CA ILE A 298 12.61 -31.42 -67.80
C ILE A 298 12.55 -31.43 -66.27
N ASP A 299 13.48 -32.13 -65.62
CA ASP A 299 13.59 -32.19 -64.16
C ASP A 299 14.02 -30.83 -63.57
N GLY A 300 14.94 -30.15 -64.26
CA GLY A 300 15.36 -28.79 -63.90
C GLY A 300 14.23 -27.76 -64.01
N ILE A 301 13.36 -27.89 -65.02
CA ILE A 301 12.18 -27.02 -65.20
C ILE A 301 11.16 -27.27 -64.08
N ALA A 302 10.90 -28.53 -63.73
CA ALA A 302 9.99 -28.86 -62.63
C ALA A 302 10.46 -28.27 -61.28
N VAL A 303 11.76 -28.35 -60.99
CA VAL A 303 12.39 -27.72 -59.81
C VAL A 303 12.22 -26.20 -59.83
N ALA A 304 12.48 -25.55 -60.97
CA ALA A 304 12.37 -24.11 -61.10
C ALA A 304 10.93 -23.63 -60.83
N ILE A 305 9.92 -24.36 -61.31
CA ILE A 305 8.50 -24.06 -61.06
C ILE A 305 8.16 -24.21 -59.57
N GLY A 306 8.56 -25.32 -58.92
CA GLY A 306 8.31 -25.52 -57.50
C GLY A 306 8.96 -24.44 -56.62
N MET A 307 10.16 -24.01 -56.98
CA MET A 307 10.88 -22.94 -56.29
C MET A 307 10.24 -21.57 -56.53
N LEU A 308 9.73 -21.30 -57.73
CA LEU A 308 9.00 -20.08 -58.04
C LEU A 308 7.72 -19.98 -57.20
N ILE A 309 6.94 -21.07 -57.13
CA ILE A 309 5.71 -21.11 -56.31
C ILE A 309 6.04 -20.86 -54.84
N THR A 310 7.06 -21.54 -54.30
CA THR A 310 7.50 -21.37 -52.91
C THR A 310 7.94 -19.93 -52.63
N THR A 311 8.71 -19.35 -53.56
CA THR A 311 9.19 -17.96 -53.48
C THR A 311 8.03 -16.97 -53.45
N ILE A 312 7.01 -17.17 -54.30
CA ILE A 312 5.80 -16.34 -54.32
C ILE A 312 5.04 -16.44 -52.99
N ILE A 313 4.87 -17.64 -52.44
CA ILE A 313 4.18 -17.85 -51.16
C ILE A 313 4.90 -17.13 -50.01
N VAL A 314 6.22 -17.30 -49.91
CA VAL A 314 7.01 -16.64 -48.85
C VAL A 314 7.00 -15.12 -49.03
N HIS A 315 7.12 -14.63 -50.27
CA HIS A 315 7.05 -13.20 -50.57
C HIS A 315 5.71 -12.59 -50.14
N ARG A 316 4.59 -13.26 -50.46
CA ARG A 316 3.25 -12.85 -50.00
C ARG A 316 3.14 -12.86 -48.48
N SER A 317 3.68 -13.88 -47.81
CA SER A 317 3.70 -13.94 -46.34
C SER A 317 4.47 -12.77 -45.73
N LEU A 318 5.57 -12.32 -46.36
CA LEU A 318 6.35 -11.17 -45.88
C LEU A 318 5.64 -9.83 -46.11
N ILE A 319 4.82 -9.71 -47.16
CA ILE A 319 3.95 -8.53 -47.34
C ILE A 319 2.94 -8.43 -46.19
N VAL A 320 2.34 -9.56 -45.80
CA VAL A 320 1.41 -9.59 -44.65
C VAL A 320 2.13 -9.22 -43.35
N HIS A 321 3.37 -9.69 -43.15
CA HIS A 321 4.16 -9.31 -41.97
C HIS A 321 4.45 -7.80 -41.93
N GLU A 322 4.81 -7.16 -43.05
CA GLU A 322 4.98 -5.70 -43.11
C GLU A 322 3.69 -4.95 -42.79
N ALA A 323 2.56 -5.35 -43.36
CA ALA A 323 1.27 -4.74 -43.03
C ALA A 323 0.92 -4.91 -41.53
N THR A 324 1.33 -6.03 -40.92
CA THR A 324 1.15 -6.27 -39.48
C THR A 324 2.06 -5.38 -38.64
N ILE A 325 3.32 -5.18 -39.06
CA ILE A 325 4.26 -4.25 -38.40
C ILE A 325 3.69 -2.83 -38.43
N ASP A 326 3.21 -2.37 -39.58
CA ASP A 326 2.60 -1.04 -39.73
C ASP A 326 1.33 -0.88 -38.87
N HIS A 327 0.55 -1.97 -38.70
CA HIS A 327 -0.60 -1.96 -37.82
C HIS A 327 -0.20 -1.87 -36.35
N ILE A 328 0.83 -2.61 -35.93
CA ILE A 328 1.36 -2.55 -34.57
C ILE A 328 1.92 -1.16 -34.27
N ASP A 329 2.62 -0.53 -35.23
CA ASP A 329 3.14 0.83 -35.06
C ASP A 329 2.04 1.86 -34.78
N ARG A 330 0.95 1.81 -35.56
CA ARG A 330 -0.22 2.66 -35.29
C ARG A 330 -0.88 2.35 -33.94
N GLN A 331 -0.90 1.08 -33.54
CA GLN A 331 -1.47 0.68 -32.26
C GLN A 331 -0.63 1.20 -31.08
N VAL A 332 0.70 1.08 -31.16
CA VAL A 332 1.63 1.64 -30.18
C VAL A 332 1.44 3.16 -30.08
N GLU A 333 1.36 3.86 -31.21
CA GLU A 333 1.14 5.30 -31.19
C GLU A 333 -0.19 5.67 -30.51
N ALA A 334 -1.29 5.00 -30.85
CA ALA A 334 -2.61 5.26 -30.28
C ALA A 334 -2.69 4.94 -28.78
N ASP A 335 -2.18 3.79 -28.36
CA ASP A 335 -2.23 3.35 -26.96
C ASP A 335 -1.41 4.28 -26.06
N PHE A 336 -0.22 4.70 -26.52
CA PHE A 336 0.66 5.55 -25.71
C PHE A 336 0.28 7.03 -25.77
N GLN A 337 -0.40 7.51 -26.81
CA GLN A 337 -0.94 8.87 -26.86
C GLN A 337 -1.96 9.14 -25.73
N ARG A 338 -2.71 8.12 -25.30
CA ARG A 338 -3.69 8.26 -24.21
C ARG A 338 -3.05 8.72 -22.90
N TYR A 339 -1.81 8.31 -22.62
CA TYR A 339 -1.09 8.71 -21.39
C TYR A 339 -0.66 10.19 -21.41
N ASN A 340 -0.61 10.84 -22.58
CA ASN A 340 -0.33 12.28 -22.67
C ASN A 340 -1.54 13.13 -22.25
N THR A 341 -2.75 12.63 -22.42
CA THR A 341 -4.00 13.36 -22.12
C THR A 341 -4.43 13.22 -20.66
N LEU A 342 -3.93 12.21 -19.95
CA LEU A 342 -4.20 12.05 -18.53
C LEU A 342 -3.50 13.15 -17.73
N ASN A 343 -4.19 13.68 -16.71
CA ASN A 343 -3.67 14.69 -15.78
C ASN A 343 -2.66 14.08 -14.78
N GLU A 344 -1.93 13.05 -15.22
CA GLU A 344 -0.98 12.29 -14.44
C GLU A 344 0.38 13.00 -14.40
N LYS A 345 1.17 12.67 -13.37
CA LYS A 345 2.48 13.29 -13.10
C LYS A 345 3.39 13.21 -14.33
N ALA A 346 4.32 14.18 -14.43
CA ALA A 346 5.31 14.27 -15.51
C ALA A 346 6.11 12.97 -15.74
N GLU A 347 6.31 12.18 -14.68
CA GLU A 347 6.98 10.88 -14.72
C GLU A 347 6.27 9.88 -15.65
N VAL A 348 4.94 9.73 -15.56
CA VAL A 348 4.18 8.81 -16.42
C VAL A 348 4.31 9.21 -17.88
N ARG A 349 4.17 10.52 -18.17
CA ARG A 349 4.30 11.05 -19.53
C ARG A 349 5.70 10.81 -20.09
N SER A 350 6.73 11.02 -19.27
CA SER A 350 8.11 10.80 -19.67
C SER A 350 8.36 9.33 -19.98
N GLN A 351 7.94 8.42 -19.10
CA GLN A 351 8.12 6.98 -19.31
C GLN A 351 7.35 6.49 -20.53
N ALA A 352 6.06 6.84 -20.66
CA ALA A 352 5.24 6.49 -21.81
C ALA A 352 5.88 6.96 -23.13
N ASN A 353 6.38 8.19 -23.18
CA ASN A 353 7.01 8.72 -24.40
C ASN A 353 8.35 8.05 -24.71
N ASN A 354 9.12 7.66 -23.70
CA ASN A 354 10.37 6.92 -23.88
C ASN A 354 10.10 5.52 -24.42
N THR A 355 9.22 4.76 -23.77
CA THR A 355 8.81 3.42 -24.23
C THR A 355 8.24 3.45 -25.64
N ARG A 356 7.38 4.43 -25.96
CA ARG A 356 6.85 4.63 -27.32
C ARG A 356 7.96 4.80 -28.34
N LYS A 357 8.93 5.69 -28.08
CA LYS A 357 10.08 5.92 -28.98
C LYS A 357 10.92 4.66 -29.19
N GLU A 358 11.14 3.89 -28.12
CA GLU A 358 11.89 2.63 -28.19
C GLU A 358 11.16 1.58 -29.03
N LEU A 359 9.86 1.38 -28.81
CA LEU A 359 9.02 0.46 -29.59
C LEU A 359 8.94 0.86 -31.07
N THR A 360 8.74 2.13 -31.39
CA THR A 360 8.74 2.63 -32.78
C THR A 360 10.11 2.39 -33.44
N SER A 361 11.21 2.57 -32.71
CA SER A 361 12.55 2.24 -33.19
C SER A 361 12.72 0.75 -33.49
N LEU A 362 12.22 -0.13 -32.61
CA LEU A 362 12.22 -1.58 -32.83
C LEU A 362 11.37 -1.98 -34.04
N LEU A 363 10.19 -1.38 -34.22
CA LEU A 363 9.34 -1.61 -35.38
C LEU A 363 10.00 -1.15 -36.69
N GLY A 364 10.67 0.00 -36.69
CA GLY A 364 11.46 0.47 -37.83
C GLY A 364 12.59 -0.49 -38.22
N LYS A 365 13.29 -1.06 -37.22
CA LYS A 365 14.29 -2.11 -37.43
C LYS A 365 13.66 -3.40 -37.97
N ALA A 366 12.51 -3.83 -37.44
CA ALA A 366 11.79 -5.01 -37.91
C ALA A 366 11.32 -4.86 -39.37
N SER A 367 10.79 -3.69 -39.74
CA SER A 367 10.39 -3.36 -41.11
C SER A 367 11.57 -3.38 -42.08
N THR A 368 12.70 -2.78 -41.68
CA THR A 368 13.94 -2.80 -42.46
C THR A 368 14.45 -4.22 -42.66
N ASN A 369 14.42 -5.05 -41.61
CA ASN A 369 14.80 -6.45 -41.67
C ASN A 369 13.89 -7.27 -42.60
N SER A 370 12.56 -7.06 -42.54
CA SER A 370 11.62 -7.69 -43.47
C SER A 370 11.94 -7.35 -44.93
N THR A 371 12.22 -6.07 -45.21
CA THR A 371 12.59 -5.60 -46.55
C THR A 371 13.88 -6.25 -47.03
N PHE A 372 14.89 -6.39 -46.15
CA PHE A 372 16.12 -7.09 -46.47
C PHE A 372 15.88 -8.57 -46.81
N ILE A 373 15.09 -9.27 -45.99
CA ILE A 373 14.72 -10.68 -46.21
C ILE A 373 14.04 -10.87 -47.58
N LYS A 374 13.12 -9.98 -47.97
CA LYS A 374 12.47 -10.03 -49.29
C LYS A 374 13.48 -9.97 -50.44
N LYS A 375 14.49 -9.08 -50.33
CA LYS A 375 15.56 -8.97 -51.34
C LYS A 375 16.41 -10.24 -51.40
N CYS A 376 16.76 -10.81 -50.25
CA CYS A 376 17.52 -12.06 -50.17
C CYS A 376 16.78 -13.22 -50.85
N ILE A 377 15.47 -13.34 -50.65
CA ILE A 377 14.66 -14.42 -51.23
C ILE A 377 14.71 -14.38 -52.77
N TRP A 378 14.50 -13.20 -53.36
CA TRP A 378 14.60 -13.05 -54.81
C TRP A 378 16.03 -13.26 -55.32
N GLY A 379 17.03 -12.83 -54.57
CA GLY A 379 18.44 -13.09 -54.88
C GLY A 379 18.77 -14.58 -54.90
N ILE A 380 18.30 -15.34 -53.90
CA ILE A 380 18.47 -16.79 -53.81
C ILE A 380 17.78 -17.49 -54.98
N PHE A 381 16.55 -17.07 -55.33
CA PHE A 381 15.83 -17.63 -56.47
C PHE A 381 16.58 -17.41 -57.81
N ILE A 382 17.12 -16.20 -58.03
CA ILE A 382 17.92 -15.90 -59.23
C ILE A 382 19.20 -16.74 -59.25
N ALA A 383 19.91 -16.86 -58.13
CA ALA A 383 21.12 -17.68 -58.02
C ALA A 383 20.83 -19.16 -58.32
N ALA A 384 19.69 -19.67 -57.84
CA ALA A 384 19.25 -21.03 -58.12
C ALA A 384 18.94 -21.26 -59.60
N ILE A 385 18.27 -20.32 -60.28
CA ILE A 385 18.04 -20.40 -61.72
C ILE A 385 19.36 -20.43 -62.48
N LEU A 386 20.33 -19.57 -62.12
CA LEU A 386 21.65 -19.55 -62.75
C LEU A 386 22.38 -20.90 -62.58
N PHE A 387 22.28 -21.52 -61.40
CA PHE A 387 22.86 -22.83 -61.13
C PHE A 387 22.20 -23.96 -61.95
N ILE A 388 20.87 -23.96 -62.04
CA ILE A 388 20.15 -24.94 -62.88
C ILE A 388 20.51 -24.73 -64.35
N SER A 389 20.66 -23.48 -64.79
CA SER A 389 21.03 -23.13 -66.18
C SER A 389 22.47 -23.56 -66.53
N SER A 390 23.42 -23.38 -65.61
CA SER A 390 24.82 -23.78 -65.83
C SER A 390 24.99 -25.30 -65.83
N SER A 391 24.32 -26.01 -64.91
CA SER A 391 24.34 -27.47 -64.86
C SER A 391 23.71 -28.11 -66.11
N SER A 392 22.58 -27.57 -66.58
CA SER A 392 21.95 -28.04 -67.82
C SER A 392 22.77 -27.72 -69.08
N TYR A 393 23.51 -26.60 -69.10
CA TYR A 393 24.45 -26.29 -70.17
C TYR A 393 25.64 -27.27 -70.21
N PHE A 394 26.22 -27.59 -69.04
CA PHE A 394 27.30 -28.59 -68.93
C PHE A 394 26.85 -30.01 -69.32
N ALA A 395 25.62 -30.41 -68.96
CA ALA A 395 25.05 -31.68 -69.38
C ALA A 395 24.88 -31.75 -70.92
N SER A 396 24.50 -30.64 -71.56
CA SER A 396 24.35 -30.56 -73.02
C SER A 396 25.69 -30.59 -73.79
N THR A 397 26.79 -30.07 -73.22
CA THR A 397 28.11 -30.08 -73.87
C THR A 397 28.82 -31.42 -73.71
N GLY A 398 28.66 -32.11 -72.58
CA GLY A 398 29.19 -33.47 -72.37
C GLY A 398 28.59 -34.53 -73.31
N SER A 399 27.37 -34.33 -73.81
CA SER A 399 26.75 -35.23 -74.81
C SER A 399 27.33 -35.06 -76.22
N LYS A 400 28.09 -33.99 -76.53
CA LYS A 400 28.62 -33.74 -77.88
C LYS A 400 30.03 -34.32 -78.13
N GLU A 401 30.77 -34.74 -77.09
CA GLU A 401 32.14 -35.28 -77.26
C GLU A 401 32.21 -36.82 -77.42
N ASN A 402 31.12 -37.58 -77.18
CA ASN A 402 31.14 -39.04 -77.33
C ASN A 402 30.84 -39.53 -78.77
N GLY A 403 31.42 -38.88 -79.77
CA GLY A 403 31.20 -39.12 -81.20
C GLY A 403 32.43 -39.55 -82.00
N ALA A 404 33.53 -39.97 -81.37
CA ALA A 404 34.68 -40.56 -82.07
C ALA A 404 35.37 -41.63 -81.21
N ALA A 405 35.24 -42.90 -81.63
CA ALA A 405 35.97 -44.05 -81.11
C ALA A 405 37.47 -43.96 -81.45
N VAL A 406 38.40 -44.47 -80.61
CA VAL A 406 39.15 -45.75 -80.76
C VAL A 406 40.49 -45.59 -79.95
N PRO A 407 41.20 -46.61 -79.41
CA PRO A 407 40.85 -47.90 -78.80
C PRO A 407 41.42 -48.08 -77.37
N LEU A 408 41.06 -49.19 -76.74
CA LEU A 408 41.69 -49.73 -75.53
C LEU A 408 43.22 -49.83 -75.64
N LYS A 409 43.92 -49.42 -74.57
CA LYS A 409 45.23 -49.97 -74.23
C LYS A 409 45.16 -50.60 -72.83
N VAL A 410 45.04 -51.91 -72.84
CA VAL A 410 45.25 -52.80 -71.69
C VAL A 410 46.69 -52.62 -71.22
N ILE A 411 46.88 -52.32 -69.93
CA ILE A 411 48.13 -52.61 -69.22
C ILE A 411 47.73 -53.49 -68.04
N CYS A 412 48.07 -54.76 -68.18
CA CYS A 412 48.05 -55.77 -67.13
C CYS A 412 49.31 -55.64 -66.25
N VAL A 413 49.20 -56.22 -65.03
CA VAL A 413 50.27 -56.94 -64.26
C VAL A 413 51.24 -56.05 -63.46
N ASP A 414 51.55 -56.24 -62.18
CA ASP A 414 51.27 -57.26 -61.12
C ASP A 414 51.44 -56.53 -59.75
N ASN A 415 50.76 -56.88 -58.65
CA ASN A 415 50.86 -58.14 -57.91
C ASN A 415 49.65 -58.32 -56.97
#